data_AF-A0A3A4RMF0-F1
#
_entry.id   AF-A0A3A4RMF0-F1
#
_cell.length_a   1.000
_cell.length_b   1.000
_cell.length_c   1.000
_cell.angle_alpha   90.00
_cell.angle_beta   90.00
_cell.angle_gamma   90.00
#
_symmetry.space_group_name_H-M   'P 1'
#
loop_
_entity.id
_entity.type
_entity.pdbx_description
1 polymer ?
#
loop_
_entity_poly.entity_id
_entity_poly.type
_entity_poly.pdbx_seq_one_letter_code
_entity_poly.pdbx_strand_id
1 'polypeptide(L)'
;MNAEWRLRDLSLRVLAASLLCVLAAWLIGEHLAQSYLPLLRWTYTALDRDHQLTELVISGQAAFRGADHVFKMTVVPDGLILVGTRVVHSNPQGWASASVLIAYLWQPMLAAILAASLWPVASYRELPLRLLLVAVLCVPLSMIDLPFVLWSLVWQNYVQAFAPDLFSPLLIWADFLQQGGRYLLGGVVGVLAAYGAERVVSVRSRADLQPDRRTIAKG
;
A
#
# COMPACT_ATOMS: atom_id res chain seq x y z
N MET A 1 8.37 -35.20 12.49
CA MET A 1 9.00 -34.25 11.56
C MET A 1 9.78 -33.24 12.39
N ASN A 2 11.12 -33.25 12.33
CA ASN A 2 11.96 -32.53 13.30
C ASN A 2 11.84 -31.01 13.11
N ALA A 3 11.90 -30.26 14.21
CA ALA A 3 11.77 -28.80 14.22
C ALA A 3 12.75 -28.10 13.26
N GLU A 4 13.95 -28.65 13.10
CA GLU A 4 14.98 -28.14 12.18
C GLU A 4 14.53 -28.11 10.71
N TRP A 5 13.78 -29.13 10.26
CA TRP A 5 13.28 -29.18 8.87
C TRP A 5 12.25 -28.08 8.61
N ARG A 6 11.42 -27.76 9.61
CA ARG A 6 10.43 -26.67 9.51
C ARG A 6 11.09 -25.30 9.45
N LEU A 7 12.14 -25.09 10.24
CA LEU A 7 12.90 -23.83 10.22
C LEU A 7 13.60 -23.61 8.89
N ARG A 8 14.25 -24.64 8.32
CA ARG A 8 14.91 -24.54 7.01
C ARG A 8 13.94 -24.20 5.89
N ASP A 9 12.79 -24.86 5.86
CA ASP A 9 11.74 -24.59 4.87
C ASP A 9 11.19 -23.17 5.00
N LEU A 10 10.92 -22.69 6.23
CA LEU A 10 10.51 -21.32 6.48
C LEU A 10 11.55 -20.30 5.98
N SER A 11 12.83 -20.48 6.32
CA SER A 11 13.90 -19.58 5.89
C SER A 11 14.03 -19.53 4.38
N LEU A 12 13.98 -20.69 3.69
CA LEU A 12 14.04 -20.74 2.24
C LEU A 12 12.86 -20.02 1.58
N ARG A 13 11.65 -20.18 2.10
CA ARG A 13 10.45 -19.48 1.59
C ARG A 13 10.56 -17.97 1.75
N VAL A 14 11.01 -17.50 2.92
CA VAL A 14 11.19 -16.06 3.18
C VAL A 14 12.27 -15.47 2.27
N LEU A 15 13.40 -16.17 2.12
CA LEU A 15 14.47 -15.74 1.21
C LEU A 15 13.99 -15.70 -0.25
N ALA A 16 13.30 -16.75 -0.71
CA ALA A 16 12.75 -16.81 -2.04
C ALA A 16 11.70 -15.71 -2.27
N ALA A 17 10.77 -15.52 -1.34
CA ALA A 17 9.77 -14.47 -1.40
C ALA A 17 10.41 -13.07 -1.42
N SER A 18 11.41 -12.83 -0.58
CA SER A 18 12.17 -11.56 -0.54
C SER A 18 12.87 -11.29 -1.86
N LEU A 19 13.57 -12.28 -2.41
CA LEU A 19 14.29 -12.16 -3.68
C LEU A 19 13.31 -11.89 -4.83
N LEU A 20 12.22 -12.65 -4.91
CA LEU A 20 11.18 -12.45 -5.93
C LEU A 20 10.52 -11.08 -5.82
N CYS A 21 10.27 -10.61 -4.60
CA CYS A 21 9.71 -9.30 -4.33
C CYS A 21 10.63 -8.17 -4.79
N VAL A 22 11.92 -8.25 -4.47
CA VAL A 22 12.93 -7.28 -4.92
C VAL A 22 13.05 -7.30 -6.44
N LEU A 23 13.12 -8.49 -7.05
CA LEU A 23 13.22 -8.64 -8.49
C LEU A 23 11.97 -8.10 -9.21
N ALA A 24 10.78 -8.38 -8.70
CA ALA A 24 9.53 -7.87 -9.25
C ALA A 24 9.45 -6.34 -9.12
N ALA A 25 9.77 -5.78 -7.95
CA ALA A 25 9.80 -4.33 -7.76
C ALA A 25 10.80 -3.65 -8.71
N TRP A 26 11.95 -4.29 -8.98
CA TRP A 26 12.94 -3.78 -9.91
C TRP A 26 12.50 -3.87 -11.38
N LEU A 27 11.95 -5.01 -11.81
CA LEU A 27 11.60 -5.24 -13.22
C LEU A 27 10.32 -4.52 -13.67
N ILE A 28 9.29 -4.51 -12.82
CA ILE A 28 7.95 -4.05 -13.20
C ILE A 28 7.42 -2.93 -12.32
N GLY A 29 8.17 -2.49 -11.30
CA GLY A 29 7.71 -1.48 -10.35
C GLY A 29 7.37 -0.15 -11.01
N GLU A 30 8.18 0.33 -11.95
CA GLU A 30 7.85 1.58 -12.65
C GLU A 30 6.58 1.45 -13.50
N HIS A 31 6.44 0.37 -14.26
CA HIS A 31 5.27 0.15 -15.11
C HIS A 31 3.98 0.01 -14.30
N LEU A 32 4.03 -0.72 -13.19
CA LEU A 32 2.91 -0.81 -12.27
C LEU A 32 2.61 0.56 -11.64
N ALA A 33 3.61 1.32 -11.20
CA ALA A 33 3.43 2.66 -10.66
C ALA A 33 2.73 3.59 -11.67
N GLN A 34 3.12 3.53 -12.96
CA GLN A 34 2.46 4.27 -14.04
C GLN A 34 0.99 3.85 -14.21
N SER A 35 0.69 2.55 -14.13
CA SER A 35 -0.68 2.04 -14.20
C SER A 35 -1.55 2.46 -13.01
N TYR A 36 -0.93 2.77 -11.86
CA TYR A 36 -1.62 3.30 -10.69
C TYR A 36 -1.96 4.79 -10.80
N LEU A 37 -1.30 5.57 -11.67
CA LEU A 37 -1.51 7.02 -11.76
C LEU A 37 -2.98 7.44 -11.95
N PRO A 38 -3.78 6.83 -12.85
CA PRO A 38 -5.19 7.20 -13.00
C PRO A 38 -5.99 6.98 -11.72
N LEU A 39 -5.70 5.89 -11.01
CA LEU A 39 -6.37 5.50 -9.77
C LEU A 39 -6.01 6.45 -8.62
N LEU A 40 -4.75 6.86 -8.55
CA LEU A 40 -4.26 7.84 -7.58
C LEU A 40 -4.86 9.22 -7.85
N ARG A 41 -4.88 9.67 -9.12
CA ARG A 41 -5.54 10.92 -9.52
C ARG A 41 -7.01 10.91 -9.13
N TRP A 42 -7.73 9.83 -9.44
CA TRP A 42 -9.13 9.69 -9.06
C TRP A 42 -9.33 9.79 -7.54
N THR A 43 -8.52 9.06 -6.77
CA THR A 43 -8.66 9.03 -5.30
C THR A 43 -8.32 10.40 -4.69
N TYR A 44 -7.28 11.08 -5.19
CA TYR A 44 -6.93 12.43 -4.73
C TYR A 44 -8.07 13.41 -5.00
N THR A 45 -8.61 13.44 -6.22
CA THR A 45 -9.73 14.33 -6.56
C THR A 45 -11.01 14.03 -5.79
N ALA A 46 -11.18 12.80 -5.29
CA ALA A 46 -12.29 12.44 -4.42
C ALA A 46 -12.06 12.88 -2.97
N LEU A 47 -10.80 12.91 -2.52
CA LEU A 47 -10.40 13.24 -1.16
C LEU A 47 -10.33 14.76 -0.93
N ASP A 48 -9.76 15.49 -1.87
CA ASP A 48 -9.50 16.92 -1.77
C ASP A 48 -10.38 17.68 -2.77
N ARG A 49 -11.33 18.45 -2.24
CA ARG A 49 -12.22 19.30 -3.04
C ARG A 49 -11.74 20.75 -3.15
N ASP A 50 -10.76 21.13 -2.33
CA ASP A 50 -10.31 22.51 -2.19
C ASP A 50 -9.10 22.82 -3.08
N HIS A 51 -8.44 21.79 -3.63
CA HIS A 51 -7.34 21.94 -4.58
C HIS A 51 -7.65 21.28 -5.92
N GLN A 52 -7.34 22.01 -6.99
CA GLN A 52 -7.32 21.44 -8.32
C GLN A 52 -5.98 20.74 -8.57
N LEU A 53 -6.05 19.44 -8.85
CA LEU A 53 -4.90 18.64 -9.23
C LEU A 53 -4.49 18.95 -10.67
N THR A 54 -3.50 19.81 -10.84
CA THR A 54 -2.97 20.19 -12.16
C THR A 54 -2.15 19.06 -12.77
N GLU A 55 -1.20 18.51 -12.00
CA GLU A 55 -0.24 17.54 -12.50
C GLU A 55 0.01 16.44 -11.46
N LEU A 56 -0.01 15.19 -11.92
CA LEU A 56 0.46 14.03 -11.17
C LEU A 56 1.25 13.14 -12.14
N VAL A 57 2.57 13.16 -12.01
CA VAL A 57 3.49 12.47 -12.93
C VAL A 57 4.55 11.71 -12.16
N ILE A 58 5.09 10.66 -12.78
CA ILE A 58 6.32 10.05 -12.33
C ILE A 58 7.47 10.82 -12.97
N SER A 59 8.35 11.37 -12.14
CA SER A 59 9.53 12.11 -12.59
C SER A 59 10.78 11.51 -11.98
N GLY A 60 11.84 11.41 -12.77
CA GLY A 60 13.17 11.14 -12.23
C GLY A 60 13.70 12.43 -11.62
N GLN A 61 13.80 12.49 -10.29
CA GLN A 61 14.44 13.62 -9.61
C GLN A 61 15.91 13.26 -9.39
N ALA A 62 16.83 14.16 -9.78
CA ALA A 62 18.25 13.96 -9.54
C ALA A 62 18.51 13.96 -8.02
N ALA A 63 18.59 12.77 -7.44
CA ALA A 63 19.05 12.57 -6.09
C ALA A 63 20.59 12.52 -6.08
N PHE A 64 21.18 12.75 -4.91
CA PHE A 64 22.63 12.82 -4.71
C PHE A 64 23.40 11.54 -5.14
N ARG A 65 22.69 10.43 -5.47
CA ARG A 65 23.24 9.14 -5.92
C ARG A 65 22.51 8.49 -7.12
N GLY A 66 21.83 9.26 -7.97
CA GLY A 66 21.11 8.73 -9.14
C GLY A 66 19.76 9.41 -9.35
N ALA A 67 19.08 9.10 -10.46
CA ALA A 67 17.71 9.55 -10.68
C ALA A 67 16.75 8.69 -9.85
N ASP A 68 16.32 9.17 -8.69
CA ASP A 68 15.29 8.51 -7.91
C ASP A 68 13.93 8.79 -8.56
N HIS A 69 13.16 7.72 -8.80
CA HIS A 69 11.83 7.88 -9.35
C HIS A 69 10.86 8.27 -8.24
N VAL A 70 10.22 9.43 -8.41
CA VAL A 70 9.25 9.99 -7.48
C VAL A 70 7.90 10.20 -8.16
N PHE A 71 6.84 10.02 -7.40
CA PHE A 71 5.55 10.63 -7.70
C PHE A 71 5.64 12.12 -7.38
N LYS A 72 5.55 12.96 -8.41
CA LYS A 72 5.47 14.41 -8.26
C LYS A 72 4.02 14.82 -8.46
N MET A 73 3.49 15.54 -7.48
CA MET A 73 2.16 16.10 -7.49
C MET A 73 2.27 17.62 -7.42
N THR A 74 1.58 18.31 -8.33
CA THR A 74 1.46 19.77 -8.34
C THR A 74 -0.02 20.13 -8.24
N VAL A 75 -0.37 20.92 -7.23
CA VAL A 75 -1.74 21.35 -6.97
C VAL A 75 -1.84 22.87 -6.90
N VAL A 76 -2.99 23.38 -7.31
CA VAL A 76 -3.34 24.80 -7.23
C VAL A 76 -4.61 24.92 -6.37
N PRO A 77 -4.65 25.84 -5.39
CA PRO A 77 -5.83 26.04 -4.56
C PRO A 77 -7.00 26.61 -5.37
N ASP A 78 -8.19 26.03 -5.21
CA ASP A 78 -9.42 26.40 -5.95
C ASP A 78 -10.27 27.48 -5.24
N GLY A 79 -9.72 28.10 -4.19
CA GLY A 79 -10.45 29.12 -3.44
C GLY A 79 -9.77 29.53 -2.14
N LEU A 80 -10.60 29.91 -1.16
CA LEU A 80 -10.14 30.32 0.16
C LEU A 80 -9.79 29.09 1.00
N ILE A 81 -8.54 28.99 1.44
CA ILE A 81 -8.11 27.94 2.36
C ILE A 81 -7.98 28.54 3.75
N LEU A 82 -8.66 27.95 4.72
CA LEU A 82 -8.52 28.32 6.13
C LEU A 82 -7.43 27.46 6.76
N VAL A 83 -6.34 28.10 7.22
CA VAL A 83 -5.24 27.44 7.94
C VAL A 83 -5.17 28.02 9.34
N GLY A 84 -5.63 27.26 10.34
CA GLY A 84 -5.77 27.74 11.71
C GLY A 84 -6.75 28.93 11.78
N THR A 85 -6.26 30.10 12.18
CA THR A 85 -7.05 31.34 12.26
C THR A 85 -6.85 32.27 11.05
N ARG A 86 -6.08 31.85 10.05
CA ARG A 86 -5.74 32.67 8.87
C ARG A 86 -6.47 32.17 7.64
N VAL A 87 -7.04 33.12 6.90
CA VAL A 87 -7.61 32.87 5.57
C VAL A 87 -6.55 33.16 4.52
N VAL A 88 -6.15 32.13 3.79
CA VAL A 88 -5.23 32.23 2.66
C VAL A 88 -6.06 32.35 1.39
N HIS A 89 -5.86 33.43 0.64
CA HIS A 89 -6.53 33.63 -0.64
C HIS A 89 -5.76 32.87 -1.72
N SER A 90 -6.47 32.12 -2.57
CA SER A 90 -5.91 31.49 -3.77
C SER A 90 -5.28 32.56 -4.65
N ASN A 91 -3.95 32.57 -4.74
CA ASN A 91 -3.23 33.29 -5.78
C ASN A 91 -3.06 32.34 -6.97
N PRO A 92 -3.41 32.71 -8.22
CA PRO A 92 -3.15 31.88 -9.40
C PRO A 92 -1.68 31.53 -9.62
N GLN A 93 -0.74 32.21 -8.94
CA GLN A 93 0.68 31.88 -8.93
C GLN A 93 1.12 30.99 -7.75
N GLY A 94 0.23 30.71 -6.80
CA GLY A 94 0.51 29.86 -5.65
C GLY A 94 0.31 28.39 -6.01
N TRP A 95 1.38 27.71 -6.43
CA TRP A 95 1.40 26.26 -6.63
C TRP A 95 2.08 25.59 -5.44
N ALA A 96 1.49 24.50 -4.96
CA ALA A 96 2.13 23.61 -4.00
C ALA A 96 2.58 22.35 -4.74
N SER A 97 3.81 21.91 -4.47
CA SER A 97 4.33 20.66 -5.00
C SER A 97 4.73 19.71 -3.88
N ALA A 98 4.41 18.44 -4.07
CA ALA A 98 4.80 17.36 -3.17
C ALA A 98 5.42 16.23 -4.00
N SER A 99 6.50 15.64 -3.48
CA SER A 99 7.17 14.50 -4.11
C SER A 99 7.29 13.34 -3.12
N VAL A 100 6.98 12.13 -3.57
CA VAL A 100 7.11 10.89 -2.78
C VAL A 100 7.82 9.82 -3.59
N LEU A 101 8.74 9.07 -2.98
CA LEU A 101 9.45 7.97 -3.64
C LEU A 101 8.47 6.88 -4.10
N ILE A 102 8.66 6.37 -5.32
CA ILE A 102 7.87 5.23 -5.84
C ILE A 102 8.03 4.01 -4.92
N ALA A 103 9.18 3.84 -4.28
CA ALA A 103 9.41 2.77 -3.32
C ALA A 103 8.35 2.69 -2.22
N TYR A 104 7.76 3.81 -1.80
CA TYR A 104 6.75 3.83 -0.75
C TYR A 104 5.44 3.14 -1.17
N LEU A 105 5.11 3.14 -2.46
CA LEU A 105 3.99 2.37 -3.00
C LEU A 105 4.17 0.86 -2.80
N TRP A 106 5.42 0.38 -2.85
CA TRP A 106 5.74 -1.05 -2.76
C TRP A 106 5.88 -1.53 -1.33
N GLN A 107 6.28 -0.68 -0.38
CA GLN A 107 6.54 -1.04 1.01
C GLN A 107 5.43 -1.90 1.66
N PRO A 108 4.14 -1.49 1.68
CA PRO A 108 3.10 -2.29 2.32
C PRO A 108 2.87 -3.62 1.61
N MET A 109 2.98 -3.65 0.28
CA MET A 109 2.81 -4.88 -0.51
C MET A 109 3.94 -5.88 -0.23
N LEU A 110 5.19 -5.42 -0.19
CA LEU A 110 6.35 -6.24 0.13
C LEU A 110 6.22 -6.82 1.55
N ALA A 111 5.84 -5.99 2.52
CA ALA A 111 5.59 -6.44 3.89
C ALA A 111 4.47 -7.48 3.98
N ALA A 112 3.38 -7.28 3.23
CA ALA A 112 2.26 -8.21 3.19
C ALA A 112 2.65 -9.58 2.59
N ILE A 113 3.41 -9.60 1.50
CA ILE A 113 3.90 -10.84 0.89
C ILE A 113 4.81 -11.60 1.87
N LEU A 114 5.73 -10.90 2.55
CA LEU A 114 6.62 -11.51 3.53
C LEU A 114 5.86 -12.06 4.73
N ALA A 115 4.93 -11.29 5.30
CA ALA A 115 4.09 -11.73 6.41
C ALA A 115 3.21 -12.93 6.03
N ALA A 116 2.61 -12.92 4.83
CA ALA A 116 1.81 -14.05 4.34
C ALA A 116 2.65 -15.32 4.08
N SER A 117 3.93 -15.14 3.70
CA SER A 117 4.89 -16.22 3.46
C SER A 117 5.48 -16.81 4.74
N LEU A 118 5.59 -16.01 5.80
CA LEU A 118 5.98 -16.44 7.15
C LEU A 118 4.92 -17.32 7.82
N TRP A 119 3.66 -17.19 7.40
CA TRP A 119 2.57 -17.93 8.02
C TRP A 119 2.62 -19.43 7.66
N PRO A 120 2.43 -20.36 8.62
CA PRO A 120 2.49 -21.78 8.36
C PRO A 120 1.49 -22.19 7.26
N VAL A 121 1.91 -23.05 6.33
CA VAL A 121 1.10 -23.50 5.19
C VAL A 121 0.69 -24.95 5.43
N ALA A 122 -0.61 -25.25 5.44
CA ALA A 122 -1.09 -26.62 5.57
C ALA A 122 -1.19 -27.33 4.19
N SER A 123 -1.44 -26.57 3.12
CA SER A 123 -1.49 -27.07 1.74
C SER A 123 -0.80 -26.13 0.75
N TYR A 124 -0.08 -26.69 -0.23
CA TYR A 124 0.51 -25.91 -1.33
C TYR A 124 -0.52 -25.10 -2.13
N ARG A 125 -1.81 -25.49 -2.09
CA ARG A 125 -2.91 -24.74 -2.73
C ARG A 125 -3.22 -23.41 -2.04
N GLU A 126 -2.79 -23.23 -0.78
CA GLU A 126 -3.01 -21.98 -0.05
C GLU A 126 -2.12 -20.85 -0.58
N LEU A 127 -0.90 -21.17 -1.02
CA LEU A 127 0.08 -20.15 -1.42
C LEU A 127 -0.43 -19.22 -2.54
N PRO A 128 -0.96 -19.73 -3.69
CA PRO A 128 -1.51 -18.85 -4.72
C PRO A 128 -2.72 -18.05 -4.22
N LEU A 129 -3.54 -18.63 -3.33
CA LEU A 129 -4.69 -17.93 -2.77
C LEU A 129 -4.27 -16.80 -1.82
N ARG A 130 -3.21 -17.00 -1.02
CA ARG A 130 -2.63 -15.94 -0.17
C ARG A 130 -2.12 -14.79 -1.00
N LEU A 131 -1.36 -15.08 -2.07
CA LEU A 131 -0.84 -14.04 -2.96
C LEU A 131 -1.97 -13.28 -3.65
N LEU A 132 -3.03 -13.97 -4.09
CA LEU A 132 -4.22 -13.33 -4.64
C LEU A 132 -4.90 -12.41 -3.61
N LEU A 133 -5.09 -12.88 -2.37
CA LEU A 133 -5.68 -12.07 -1.30
C LEU A 133 -4.80 -10.89 -0.93
N VAL A 134 -3.48 -11.05 -0.86
CA VAL A 134 -2.54 -9.93 -0.67
C VAL A 134 -2.69 -8.91 -1.78
N ALA A 135 -2.71 -9.34 -3.05
CA ALA A 135 -2.90 -8.44 -4.18
C ALA A 135 -4.21 -7.65 -4.04
N VAL A 136 -5.32 -8.33 -3.78
CA VAL A 136 -6.65 -7.71 -3.64
C VAL A 136 -6.72 -6.74 -2.45
N LEU A 137 -6.14 -7.09 -1.31
CA LEU A 137 -6.18 -6.26 -0.10
C LEU A 137 -5.19 -5.09 -0.14
N CYS A 138 -4.08 -5.22 -0.86
CA CYS A 138 -3.09 -4.15 -1.01
C CYS A 138 -3.58 -3.03 -1.94
N VAL A 139 -4.42 -3.32 -2.95
CA VAL A 139 -4.97 -2.27 -3.83
C VAL A 139 -5.66 -1.15 -3.03
N PRO A 140 -6.70 -1.41 -2.21
CA PRO A 140 -7.37 -0.35 -1.46
C PRO A 140 -6.44 0.31 -0.42
N LEU A 141 -5.51 -0.44 0.17
CA LEU A 141 -4.52 0.12 1.09
C LEU A 141 -3.65 1.16 0.37
N SER A 142 -3.11 0.84 -0.81
CA SER A 142 -2.29 1.75 -1.60
C SER A 142 -3.09 2.93 -2.16
N MET A 143 -4.37 2.72 -2.49
CA MET A 143 -5.27 3.80 -2.89
C MET A 143 -5.49 4.83 -1.78
N ILE A 144 -5.42 4.43 -0.51
CA ILE A 144 -5.58 5.36 0.61
C ILE A 144 -4.23 5.93 1.03
N ASP A 145 -3.21 5.09 1.21
CA ASP A 145 -1.90 5.48 1.74
C ASP A 145 -1.27 6.62 0.93
N LEU A 146 -1.08 6.42 -0.38
CA LEU A 146 -0.30 7.35 -1.18
C LEU A 146 -0.97 8.73 -1.36
N PRO A 147 -2.29 8.82 -1.69
CA PRO A 147 -2.97 10.12 -1.76
C PRO A 147 -2.99 10.85 -0.42
N PHE A 148 -3.18 10.15 0.71
CA PHE A 148 -3.13 10.78 2.03
C PHE A 148 -1.74 11.32 2.34
N VAL A 149 -0.68 10.60 1.98
CA VAL A 149 0.70 11.07 2.18
C VAL A 149 0.96 12.29 1.30
N LEU A 150 0.61 12.26 0.01
CA LEU A 150 0.76 13.40 -0.88
C LEU A 150 -0.02 14.63 -0.39
N TRP A 151 -1.26 14.42 0.05
CA TRP A 151 -2.08 15.47 0.63
C TRP A 151 -1.49 16.03 1.92
N SER A 152 -0.96 15.17 2.78
CA SER A 152 -0.31 15.60 4.03
C SER A 152 0.93 16.45 3.80
N LEU A 153 1.71 16.17 2.74
CA LEU A 153 2.90 16.97 2.39
C LEU A 153 2.50 18.35 1.88
N VAL A 154 1.44 18.44 1.06
CA VAL A 154 0.86 19.73 0.66
C VAL A 154 0.37 20.49 1.90
N TRP A 155 -0.39 19.83 2.77
CA TRP A 155 -0.91 20.44 4.00
C TRP A 155 0.21 20.88 4.94
N GLN A 156 1.29 20.13 5.05
CA GLN A 156 2.46 20.46 5.85
C GLN A 156 3.08 21.79 5.42
N ASN A 157 3.18 22.04 4.10
CA ASN A 157 3.68 23.32 3.57
C ASN A 157 2.79 24.50 4.02
N TYR A 158 1.46 24.32 4.02
CA TYR A 158 0.53 25.33 4.51
C TYR A 158 0.65 25.56 6.01
N VAL A 159 0.68 24.49 6.81
CA VAL A 159 0.82 24.57 8.27
C VAL A 159 2.13 25.28 8.64
N GLN A 160 3.25 24.89 8.03
CA GLN A 160 4.56 25.52 8.29
C GLN A 160 4.57 27.00 7.90
N ALA A 161 3.90 27.38 6.81
CA ALA A 161 3.87 28.76 6.34
C ALA A 161 2.94 29.67 7.18
N PHE A 162 1.80 29.16 7.65
CA PHE A 162 0.73 30.00 8.21
C PHE A 162 0.41 29.75 9.69
N ALA A 163 0.64 28.55 10.21
CA ALA A 163 0.29 28.17 11.58
C ALA A 163 1.19 27.02 12.10
N PRO A 164 2.49 27.26 12.36
CA PRO A 164 3.45 26.20 12.66
C PRO A 164 3.12 25.40 13.93
N ASP A 165 2.39 26.00 14.88
CA ASP A 165 1.97 25.36 16.13
C ASP A 165 0.64 24.58 16.00
N LEU A 166 0.05 24.52 14.79
CA LEU A 166 -1.24 23.87 14.57
C LEU A 166 -1.09 22.34 14.62
N PHE A 167 -1.83 21.73 15.53
CA PHE A 167 -2.01 20.29 15.56
C PHE A 167 -2.85 19.81 14.38
N SER A 168 -2.35 18.83 13.61
CA SER A 168 -3.08 18.22 12.51
C SER A 168 -3.02 16.69 12.59
N PRO A 169 -4.15 15.98 12.80
CA PRO A 169 -4.20 14.52 12.76
C PRO A 169 -3.65 13.92 11.46
N LEU A 170 -3.81 14.65 10.34
CA LEU A 170 -3.28 14.25 9.04
C LEU A 170 -1.75 14.18 9.03
N LEU A 171 -1.08 15.12 9.70
CA LEU A 171 0.38 15.13 9.81
C LEU A 171 0.89 13.98 10.71
N ILE A 172 0.18 13.68 11.79
CA ILE A 172 0.52 12.54 12.67
C ILE A 172 0.38 11.22 11.91
N TRP A 173 -0.68 11.09 11.12
CA TRP A 173 -0.89 9.93 10.28
C TRP A 173 0.24 9.79 9.25
N ALA A 174 0.63 10.88 8.60
CA ALA A 174 1.74 10.90 7.65
C ALA A 174 3.07 10.51 8.31
N ASP A 175 3.36 11.06 9.49
CA ASP A 175 4.55 10.73 10.27
C ASP A 175 4.57 9.25 10.65
N PHE A 176 3.45 8.70 11.10
CA PHE A 176 3.31 7.26 11.37
C PHE A 176 3.66 6.42 10.15
N LEU A 177 3.12 6.77 8.97
CA LEU A 177 3.40 6.04 7.73
C LEU A 177 4.87 6.14 7.31
N GLN A 178 5.47 7.32 7.46
CA GLN A 178 6.89 7.55 7.14
C GLN A 178 7.84 6.83 8.11
N GLN A 179 7.48 6.71 9.39
CA GLN A 179 8.27 6.02 10.43
C GLN A 179 8.12 4.50 10.41
N GLY A 180 7.52 3.93 9.36
CA GLY A 180 7.40 2.48 9.16
C GLY A 180 5.99 1.92 9.37
N GLY A 181 4.99 2.76 9.60
CA GLY A 181 3.58 2.36 9.66
C GLY A 181 3.12 1.58 8.43
N ARG A 182 3.69 1.86 7.25
CA ARG A 182 3.42 1.08 6.02
C ARG A 182 3.80 -0.39 6.14
N TYR A 183 4.91 -0.70 6.81
CA TYR A 183 5.30 -2.10 7.05
C TYR A 183 4.33 -2.79 8.01
N LEU A 184 3.85 -2.06 9.02
CA LEU A 184 2.86 -2.58 9.96
C LEU A 184 1.53 -2.86 9.25
N LEU A 185 1.03 -1.92 8.44
CA LEU A 185 -0.21 -2.11 7.66
C LEU A 185 -0.08 -3.26 6.66
N GLY A 186 1.06 -3.34 5.96
CA GLY A 186 1.37 -4.48 5.10
C GLY A 186 1.39 -5.81 5.86
N GLY A 187 2.04 -5.85 7.02
CA GLY A 187 2.04 -7.02 7.89
C GLY A 187 0.64 -7.49 8.28
N VAL A 188 -0.23 -6.55 8.68
CA VAL A 188 -1.65 -6.83 8.98
C VAL A 188 -2.35 -7.42 7.76
N VAL A 189 -2.18 -6.83 6.58
CA VAL A 189 -2.74 -7.38 5.32
C VAL A 189 -2.24 -8.79 5.05
N GLY A 190 -0.95 -9.05 5.24
CA GLY A 190 -0.36 -10.37 5.06
C GLY A 190 -0.95 -11.43 5.98
N VAL A 191 -1.15 -11.09 7.26
CA VAL A 191 -1.82 -11.97 8.24
C VAL A 191 -3.27 -12.24 7.85
N LEU A 192 -4.02 -11.19 7.46
CA LEU A 192 -5.42 -11.34 7.02
C LEU A 192 -5.53 -12.21 5.77
N ALA A 193 -4.62 -12.05 4.81
CA ALA A 193 -4.58 -12.87 3.60
C ALA A 193 -4.25 -14.33 3.92
N ALA A 194 -3.29 -14.58 4.82
CA ALA A 194 -2.94 -15.92 5.26
C ALA A 194 -4.11 -16.62 5.95
N TYR A 195 -4.75 -15.94 6.91
CA TYR A 195 -5.92 -16.45 7.62
C TYR A 195 -7.12 -16.69 6.68
N GLY A 196 -7.39 -15.76 5.77
CA GLY A 196 -8.45 -15.90 4.77
C GLY A 196 -8.23 -17.10 3.86
N ALA A 197 -7.00 -17.30 3.38
CA ALA A 197 -6.68 -18.43 2.51
C ALA A 197 -6.85 -19.78 3.23
N GLU A 198 -6.39 -19.88 4.48
CA GLU A 198 -6.54 -21.08 5.30
C GLU A 198 -8.02 -21.42 5.49
N ARG A 199 -8.87 -20.43 5.78
CA ARG A 199 -10.32 -20.61 5.92
C ARG A 199 -10.95 -21.15 4.65
N VAL A 200 -10.64 -20.58 3.49
CA VAL A 200 -11.19 -21.03 2.19
C VAL A 200 -10.77 -22.47 1.88
N VAL A 201 -9.50 -22.82 2.10
CA VAL A 201 -9.01 -24.18 1.83
C VAL A 201 -9.62 -25.20 2.80
N SER A 202 -9.72 -24.87 4.08
CA SER A 202 -10.31 -25.76 5.10
C SER A 202 -11.79 -26.07 4.84
N VAL A 203 -12.56 -25.09 4.35
CA VAL A 203 -13.98 -25.28 3.98
C VAL A 203 -14.11 -26.24 2.81
N ARG A 204 -13.26 -26.09 1.78
CA ARG A 204 -13.27 -26.96 0.61
C ARG A 204 -12.92 -28.41 0.96
N SER A 205 -11.91 -28.62 1.81
CA SER A 205 -11.53 -29.96 2.25
C SER A 205 -12.64 -30.66 3.05
N ARG A 206 -13.48 -29.93 3.80
CA ARG A 206 -14.64 -30.51 4.50
C ARG A 206 -15.74 -30.93 3.54
N ALA A 207 -15.99 -30.15 2.50
CA ALA A 207 -16.99 -30.48 1.48
C ALA A 207 -16.62 -31.76 0.71
N ASP A 208 -15.34 -31.94 0.40
CA ASP A 208 -14.83 -33.13 -0.31
C ASP A 208 -14.94 -34.43 0.54
N LEU A 209 -14.96 -34.31 1.87
CA LEU A 209 -15.01 -35.44 2.80
C LEU A 209 -16.42 -35.87 3.21
N GLN A 210 -17.47 -35.19 2.73
CA GLN A 210 -18.84 -35.58 3.00
C GLN A 210 -19.30 -36.53 1.88
N PRO A 211 -19.20 -37.87 2.04
CA PRO A 211 -19.61 -38.81 1.00
C PRO A 211 -21.07 -38.57 0.65
N ASP A 212 -21.38 -38.62 -0.64
CA ASP A 212 -22.74 -38.43 -1.15
C ASP A 212 -23.69 -39.37 -0.41
N ARG A 213 -24.52 -38.81 0.49
CA ARG A 213 -25.46 -39.60 1.30
C ARG A 213 -26.46 -40.37 0.43
N ARG A 214 -26.56 -40.03 -0.87
CA ARG A 214 -27.40 -40.73 -1.85
C ARG A 214 -26.92 -42.14 -2.17
N THR A 215 -25.65 -42.48 -1.96
CA THR A 215 -25.14 -43.84 -2.22
C THR A 215 -25.47 -44.83 -1.11
N ILE A 216 -25.85 -44.36 0.10
CA ILE A 216 -26.13 -45.23 1.24
C ILE A 216 -27.61 -45.68 1.28
N ALA A 217 -28.53 -44.94 0.65
CA ALA A 217 -29.96 -45.23 0.71
C ALA A 217 -30.47 -46.24 -0.36
N LYS A 218 -29.58 -46.89 -1.11
CA LYS A 218 -29.94 -47.87 -2.17
C LYS A 218 -29.44 -49.30 -1.90
N GLY A 219 -28.97 -49.59 -0.69
CA GLY A 219 -28.53 -50.92 -0.26
C GLY A 219 -29.51 -51.57 0.69
#